data_AF-A0A1H4GEM4-F1
#
_entry.id   AF-A0A1H4GEM4-F1
#
_cell.length_a   1.000
_cell.length_b   1.000
_cell.length_c   1.000
_cell.angle_alpha   90.00
_cell.angle_beta   90.00
_cell.angle_gamma   90.00
#
_symmetry.space_group_name_H-M   'P 1'
#
loop_
_entity.id
_entity.type
_entity.pdbx_description
1 polymer ?
#
loop_
_entity_poly.entity_id
_entity_poly.type
_entity_poly.pdbx_seq_one_letter_code
_entity_poly.pdbx_strand_id
1 'polypeptide(L)' 'MDAKKAAEYVNELNPNYVIPVHYGSIVDSKNDAAIFKDKVKSSINVAIKLSF' A
#
# COMPACT_ATOMS: atom_id res chain seq x y z
N MET A 1 -9.42 5.08 -3.84
CA MET A 1 -8.12 5.67 -4.25
C MET A 1 -7.27 4.51 -4.73
N ASP A 2 -6.72 4.56 -5.94
CA ASP A 2 -5.93 3.43 -6.49
C ASP A 2 -4.61 3.26 -5.71
N ALA A 3 -4.18 2.01 -5.51
CA ALA A 3 -2.90 1.61 -4.92
C ALA A 3 -1.69 2.39 -5.46
N LYS A 4 -1.67 2.74 -6.76
CA LYS A 4 -0.57 3.53 -7.35
C LYS A 4 -0.46 4.94 -6.75
N LYS A 5 -1.57 5.66 -6.67
CA LYS A 5 -1.61 7.01 -6.08
C LYS A 5 -1.28 6.97 -4.59
N ALA A 6 -1.67 5.89 -3.90
CA ALA A 6 -1.30 5.68 -2.51
C ALA A 6 0.21 5.52 -2.33
N ALA A 7 0.84 4.73 -3.19
CA ALA A 7 2.29 4.54 -3.15
C ALA A 7 3.04 5.84 -3.47
N GLU A 8 2.58 6.62 -4.46
CA GLU A 8 3.15 7.93 -4.80
C GLU A 8 3.14 8.88 -3.59
N TYR A 9 1.99 9.02 -2.95
CA TYR A 9 1.86 9.86 -1.75
C TYR A 9 2.77 9.41 -0.59
N VAL A 10 2.83 8.11 -0.33
CA VAL A 10 3.70 7.55 0.72
C VAL A 10 5.18 7.75 0.39
N ASN A 11 5.57 7.67 -0.87
CA ASN A 11 6.94 7.91 -1.32
C ASN A 11 7.39 9.37 -1.12
N GLU A 12 6.46 10.32 -1.19
CA GLU A 12 6.71 11.73 -0.89
C GLU A 12 6.88 11.94 0.62
N LEU A 13 6.03 11.34 1.44
CA LEU A 13 6.12 11.41 2.91
C LEU A 13 7.38 10.73 3.47
N ASN A 14 7.86 9.67 2.81
CA ASN A 14 9.02 8.87 3.20
C ASN A 14 9.03 8.43 4.69
N PRO A 15 7.96 7.80 5.21
CA PRO A 15 7.93 7.31 6.58
C PRO A 15 8.81 6.06 6.76
N ASN A 16 9.17 5.74 8.01
CA ASN A 16 9.88 4.48 8.30
C ASN A 16 9.02 3.23 8.06
N TYR A 17 7.70 3.34 8.31
CA TYR A 17 6.74 2.26 8.21
C TYR A 17 5.41 2.74 7.64
N VAL A 18 4.73 1.86 6.91
CA VAL A 18 3.36 2.08 6.42
C VAL A 18 2.54 0.79 6.49
N ILE A 19 1.27 0.92 6.84
CA ILE A 19 0.29 -0.17 6.81
C ILE A 19 -0.80 0.28 5.83
N PRO A 20 -0.92 -0.32 4.63
CA PRO A 20 -2.06 -0.04 3.77
C PRO A 20 -3.34 -0.51 4.48
N VAL A 21 -4.43 0.22 4.29
CA VAL A 21 -5.77 -0.09 4.80
C VAL A 21 -6.79 0.05 3.67
N HIS A 22 -8.00 -0.48 3.85
CA HIS A 22 -9.10 -0.31 2.89
C HIS A 22 -8.81 -0.89 1.49
N TYR A 23 -8.22 -2.10 1.43
CA TYR A 23 -8.10 -2.93 0.23
C TYR A 23 -8.79 -4.29 0.45
N GLY A 24 -9.13 -5.00 -0.63
CA GLY A 24 -9.77 -6.32 -0.56
C GLY A 24 -11.27 -6.30 -0.22
N SER A 25 -11.92 -5.15 -0.26
CA SER A 25 -13.39 -5.02 -0.28
C SER A 25 -13.90 -5.14 -1.72
N ILE A 26 -15.21 -5.29 -1.95
CA ILE A 26 -15.85 -5.58 -3.26
C ILE A 26 -15.35 -4.69 -4.44
N VAL A 27 -14.77 -3.52 -4.15
CA VAL A 27 -14.29 -2.52 -5.12
C VAL A 27 -12.76 -2.40 -5.20
N ASP A 28 -11.99 -3.07 -4.33
CA ASP A 28 -10.52 -3.05 -4.29
C ASP A 28 -9.99 -4.49 -4.16
N SER A 29 -9.12 -4.93 -5.06
CA SER A 29 -8.73 -6.34 -5.14
C SER A 29 -7.66 -6.69 -4.10
N LYS A 30 -7.53 -7.98 -3.72
CA LYS A 30 -6.36 -8.44 -2.92
C LYS A 30 -5.02 -8.08 -3.57
N ASN A 31 -5.00 -7.83 -4.89
CA ASN A 31 -3.80 -7.44 -5.64
C ASN A 31 -3.33 -6.01 -5.31
N ASP A 32 -4.21 -5.16 -4.79
CA ASP A 32 -3.91 -3.74 -4.57
C ASP A 32 -2.85 -3.56 -3.49
N ALA A 33 -2.85 -4.43 -2.47
CA ALA A 33 -1.78 -4.45 -1.46
C ALA A 33 -0.42 -4.86 -2.04
N ALA A 34 -0.40 -5.77 -3.02
CA ALA A 34 0.82 -6.18 -3.71
C ALA A 34 1.33 -5.05 -4.62
N ILE A 35 0.46 -4.45 -5.43
CA ILE A 35 0.78 -3.29 -6.27
C ILE A 35 1.32 -2.14 -5.43
N PHE A 36 0.65 -1.83 -4.32
CA PHE A 36 1.11 -0.79 -3.39
C PHE A 36 2.50 -1.10 -2.86
N LYS A 37 2.73 -2.32 -2.35
CA LYS A 37 4.03 -2.73 -1.83
C LYS A 37 5.15 -2.63 -2.87
N ASP A 38 4.90 -3.02 -4.11
CA ASP A 38 5.88 -2.98 -5.19
C ASP A 38 6.21 -1.57 -5.67
N LYS A 39 5.31 -0.60 -5.43
CA LYS A 39 5.49 0.80 -5.85
C LYS A 39 6.02 1.72 -4.75
N VAL A 40 6.00 1.28 -3.50
CA VAL A 40 6.60 2.00 -2.38
C VAL A 40 8.13 1.86 -2.43
N LYS A 41 8.86 2.96 -2.12
CA LYS A 41 10.33 2.98 -2.04
C LYS A 41 10.82 1.88 -1.09
N SER A 42 11.89 1.19 -1.47
CA SER A 42 12.49 0.11 -0.69
C SER A 42 13.00 0.54 0.70
N SER A 43 13.19 1.84 0.94
CA SER A 43 13.53 2.40 2.25
C SER A 43 12.37 2.40 3.24
N ILE A 44 11.14 2.24 2.76
CA ILE A 44 9.90 2.30 3.56
C ILE A 44 9.43 0.86 3.83
N ASN A 45 9.24 0.52 5.10
CA ASN A 45 8.79 -0.82 5.47
C ASN A 45 7.26 -0.94 5.35
N VAL A 46 6.79 -1.76 4.40
CA VAL A 46 5.37 -2.02 4.18
C VAL A 46 4.91 -3.25 4.96
N ALA A 47 3.99 -3.06 5.90
CA ALA A 47 3.39 -4.13 6.69
C ALA A 47 1.95 -4.40 6.25
N ILE A 48 1.73 -5.54 5.57
CA ILE A 48 0.39 -6.00 5.18
C ILE A 48 -0.22 -6.74 6.38
N LYS A 49 -1.37 -6.26 6.87
CA LYS A 49 -2.02 -6.77 8.10
C LYS A 49 -3.48 -7.20 7.94
N LEU A 50 -4.12 -6.97 6.79
CA LEU A 50 -5.44 -7.57 6.56
C LEU A 50 -5.29 -9.06 6.26
N SER A 51 -6.03 -9.88 7.00
CA SER A 51 -6.28 -11.29 6.69
C SER A 51 -7.74 -11.41 6.22
N PHE A 52 -7.98 -12.19 5.16
CA PHE A 52 -9.29 -12.42 4.56
C PHE A 52 -9.70 -13.87 4.73
#